data_AF-A0A1R1LZX8-F1
#
_entry.id   AF-A0A1R1LZX8-F1
#
_cell.length_a   1.000
_cell.length_b   1.000
_cell.length_c   1.000
_cell.angle_alpha   90.00
_cell.angle_beta   90.00
_cell.angle_gamma   90.00
#
_symmetry.space_group_name_H-M   'P 1'
#
loop_
_entity.id
_entity.type
_entity.pdbx_description
1 polymer ?
#
loop_
_entity_poly.entity_id
_entity_poly.type
_entity_poly.pdbx_seq_one_letter_code
_entity_poly.pdbx_strand_id
1 'polypeptide(L)'
;MALTTQVKEELSQLQTAKSAVRKAEVSALLRFAGGLHIISGRIVIEAEVDLAVTARRLRSAIAEVYGHTSDVVVVSGGGLRKGNRYVVRVVRDGESLARQTGLLDSRGRPVRGLPPAIVNGSNDEAAAVWRGAFLAHGSLTEPGRSSALEVTCPGPEAALALVGSARRLHILAKAREARGVDRVVIRDGEAIGSLLTRMGAARACGVWEERREHKQNRASANRLANFDDANLRRSAQAAVAAGARVERALHILGDAVPDHLKYAGELRVAHKQASLDELGRLAEPPMTKDAIAGRIRRLLAMADKRASDQGIPGTDANVTAEMLDE
;
A
#
# COMPACT_ATOMS: atom_id res chain seq x y z
N MET A 1 -3.18 13.64 5.20
CA MET A 1 -2.41 14.80 4.71
C MET A 1 -1.20 15.13 5.58
N ALA A 2 -1.23 14.85 6.90
CA ALA A 2 -0.10 15.15 7.80
C ALA A 2 1.27 14.67 7.27
N LEU A 3 1.35 13.43 6.77
CA LEU A 3 2.61 12.89 6.27
C LEU A 3 3.10 13.57 4.98
N THR A 4 2.19 13.97 4.08
CA THR A 4 2.55 14.79 2.91
C THR A 4 3.17 16.11 3.34
N THR A 5 2.55 16.79 4.31
CA THR A 5 3.07 18.03 4.88
C THR A 5 4.45 17.82 5.49
N GLN A 6 4.66 16.77 6.29
CA GLN A 6 5.97 16.46 6.89
C GLN A 6 7.06 16.26 5.83
N VAL A 7 6.78 15.49 4.76
CA VAL A 7 7.73 15.31 3.65
C VAL A 7 8.04 16.66 3.00
N LYS A 8 7.03 17.47 2.69
CA LYS A 8 7.26 18.78 2.05
C LYS A 8 8.02 19.76 2.95
N GLU A 9 7.76 19.75 4.26
CA GLU A 9 8.51 20.57 5.23
C GLU A 9 9.98 20.17 5.29
N GLU A 10 10.26 18.88 5.41
CA GLU A 10 11.64 18.35 5.42
C GLU A 10 12.37 18.67 4.12
N LEU A 11 11.77 18.37 2.97
CA LEU A 11 12.35 18.67 1.66
C LEU A 11 12.57 20.17 1.45
N SER A 12 11.71 21.02 2.01
CA SER A 12 11.85 22.47 1.89
C SER A 12 13.06 23.02 2.68
N GLN A 13 13.51 22.32 3.71
CA GLN A 13 14.65 22.70 4.55
C GLN A 13 15.97 22.07 4.08
N LEU A 14 15.92 21.12 3.14
CA LEU A 14 17.09 20.40 2.63
C LEU A 14 18.12 21.34 2.00
N GLN A 15 19.34 21.36 2.52
CA GLN A 15 20.43 22.14 1.94
C GLN A 15 21.05 21.41 0.75
N THR A 16 21.39 22.14 -0.32
CA THR A 16 21.97 21.56 -1.53
C THR A 16 23.06 22.48 -2.05
N ALA A 17 24.33 22.04 -1.99
CA ALA A 17 25.47 22.85 -2.41
C ALA A 17 25.61 22.93 -3.95
N LYS A 18 25.31 21.85 -4.67
CA LYS A 18 25.51 21.78 -6.12
C LYS A 18 24.48 22.64 -6.86
N SER A 19 24.96 23.66 -7.58
CA SER A 19 24.10 24.58 -8.37
C SER A 19 23.23 23.84 -9.39
N ALA A 20 23.76 22.82 -10.09
CA ALA A 20 22.99 22.02 -11.05
C ALA A 20 21.76 21.34 -10.42
N VAL A 21 21.92 20.78 -9.22
CA VAL A 21 20.83 20.13 -8.47
C VAL A 21 19.76 21.15 -8.05
N ARG A 22 20.18 22.35 -7.61
CA ARG A 22 19.25 23.45 -7.30
C ARG A 22 18.48 23.91 -8.54
N LYS A 23 19.17 24.03 -9.69
CA LYS A 23 18.55 24.40 -10.98
C LYS A 23 17.52 23.37 -11.43
N ALA A 24 17.83 22.08 -11.30
CA ALA A 24 16.91 20.99 -11.63
C ALA A 24 15.65 21.02 -10.75
N GLU A 25 15.82 21.24 -9.44
CA GLU A 25 14.71 21.37 -8.51
C GLU A 25 13.80 22.56 -8.84
N VAL A 26 14.37 23.76 -9.05
CA VAL A 26 13.59 24.97 -9.36
C VAL A 26 12.87 24.82 -10.70
N SER A 27 13.54 24.29 -11.72
CA SER A 27 12.93 24.08 -13.03
C SER A 27 11.73 23.14 -12.96
N ALA A 28 11.84 22.04 -12.20
CA ALA A 28 10.73 21.13 -11.97
C ALA A 28 9.64 21.76 -11.10
N LEU A 29 9.99 22.42 -10.01
CA LEU A 29 9.02 23.07 -9.12
C LEU A 29 8.19 24.12 -9.88
N LEU A 30 8.82 25.02 -10.64
CA LEU A 30 8.11 26.00 -11.44
C LEU A 30 7.22 25.33 -12.50
N ARG A 31 7.74 24.32 -13.22
CA ARG A 31 6.96 23.58 -14.22
C ARG A 31 5.69 22.99 -13.62
N PHE A 32 5.82 22.30 -12.50
CA PHE A 32 4.72 21.57 -11.89
C PHE A 32 3.76 22.50 -11.14
N ALA A 33 4.22 23.65 -10.65
CA ALA A 33 3.38 24.63 -9.95
C ALA A 33 2.66 25.62 -10.89
N GLY A 34 2.66 25.38 -12.21
CA GLY A 34 2.00 26.25 -13.19
C GLY A 34 2.80 27.50 -13.57
N GLY A 35 4.11 27.50 -13.33
CA GLY A 35 5.03 28.64 -13.32
C GLY A 35 5.01 29.62 -14.49
N LEU A 36 4.40 29.34 -15.64
CA LEU A 36 4.51 30.18 -16.84
C LEU A 36 3.15 30.79 -17.21
N HIS A 37 3.05 32.12 -17.13
CA HIS A 37 1.86 32.87 -17.51
C HIS A 37 2.18 33.95 -18.54
N ILE A 38 1.26 34.18 -19.48
CA ILE A 38 1.33 35.29 -20.43
C ILE A 38 0.19 36.24 -20.10
N ILE A 39 0.53 37.43 -19.59
CA ILE A 39 -0.42 38.44 -19.15
C ILE A 39 -0.18 39.70 -19.98
N SER A 40 -1.18 40.09 -20.78
CA SER A 40 -1.10 41.27 -21.67
C SER A 40 0.16 41.29 -22.55
N GLY A 41 0.53 40.13 -23.10
CA GLY A 41 1.73 39.97 -23.95
C GLY A 41 3.06 39.91 -23.21
N ARG A 42 3.07 39.97 -21.86
CA ARG A 42 4.28 39.84 -21.04
C ARG A 42 4.35 38.49 -20.36
N ILE A 43 5.55 37.94 -20.28
CA ILE A 43 5.81 36.68 -19.59
C ILE A 43 6.03 36.95 -18.11
N VAL A 44 5.18 36.34 -17.28
CA VAL A 44 5.23 36.41 -15.82
C VAL A 44 5.42 34.99 -15.29
N ILE A 45 6.27 34.84 -14.28
CA ILE A 45 6.39 33.59 -13.55
C ILE A 45 5.53 33.66 -12.30
N GLU A 46 4.56 32.74 -12.14
CA GLU A 46 3.78 32.58 -10.91
C GLU A 46 3.73 31.10 -10.53
N ALA A 47 4.26 30.75 -9.37
CA ALA A 47 4.27 29.37 -8.87
C ALA A 47 3.47 29.27 -7.57
N GLU A 48 2.43 28.44 -7.58
CA GLU A 48 1.54 28.23 -6.43
C GLU A 48 1.91 26.98 -5.63
N VAL A 49 2.16 27.15 -4.33
CA VAL A 49 2.50 26.06 -3.40
C VAL A 49 1.63 26.09 -2.14
N ASP A 50 1.52 24.96 -1.43
CA ASP A 50 0.69 24.81 -0.21
C ASP A 50 1.39 25.24 1.08
N LEU A 51 2.72 25.34 1.10
CA LEU A 51 3.47 25.66 2.32
C LEU A 51 4.32 26.93 2.18
N ALA A 52 4.29 27.76 3.22
CA ALA A 52 5.10 28.97 3.31
C ALA A 52 6.60 28.69 3.24
N VAL A 53 7.05 27.55 3.80
CA VAL A 53 8.46 27.16 3.77
C VAL A 53 8.92 26.81 2.35
N THR A 54 8.06 26.16 1.56
CA THR A 54 8.33 25.88 0.14
C THR A 54 8.39 27.15 -0.68
N ALA A 55 7.47 28.11 -0.43
CA ALA A 55 7.49 29.41 -1.10
C ALA A 55 8.78 30.20 -0.79
N ARG A 56 9.19 30.24 0.49
CA ARG A 56 10.45 30.89 0.91
C ARG A 56 11.67 30.25 0.26
N ARG A 57 11.73 28.91 0.22
CA ARG A 57 12.79 28.17 -0.46
C ARG A 57 12.88 28.53 -1.94
N LEU A 58 11.75 28.53 -2.64
CA LEU A 58 11.70 28.87 -4.06
C LEU A 58 12.15 30.31 -4.30
N ARG A 59 11.67 31.28 -3.50
CA ARG A 59 12.11 32.68 -3.55
C ARG A 59 13.62 32.82 -3.37
N SER A 60 14.19 32.18 -2.34
CA SER A 60 15.64 32.20 -2.11
C SER A 60 16.40 31.56 -3.27
N ALA A 61 15.92 30.44 -3.81
CA ALA A 61 16.57 29.79 -4.94
C ALA A 61 16.51 30.64 -6.22
N ILE A 62 15.39 31.33 -6.50
CA ILE A 62 15.28 32.28 -7.61
C ILE A 62 16.32 33.40 -7.48
N ALA A 63 16.46 33.98 -6.29
CA ALA A 63 17.43 35.05 -6.04
C ALA A 63 18.89 34.54 -6.14
N GLU A 64 19.23 33.47 -5.44
CA GLU A 64 20.62 33.00 -5.31
C GLU A 64 21.14 32.27 -6.55
N VAL A 65 20.29 31.55 -7.28
CA VAL A 65 20.72 30.72 -8.43
C VAL A 65 20.58 31.48 -9.74
N TYR A 66 19.60 32.37 -9.84
CA TYR A 66 19.25 33.05 -11.10
C TYR A 66 19.36 34.58 -11.04
N GLY A 67 19.54 35.16 -9.85
CA GLY A 67 19.73 36.61 -9.69
C GLY A 67 18.45 37.44 -9.82
N HIS A 68 17.27 36.82 -9.80
CA HIS A 68 15.99 37.52 -9.98
C HIS A 68 15.32 37.82 -8.64
N THR A 69 14.64 38.97 -8.59
CA THR A 69 13.79 39.32 -7.44
C THR A 69 12.41 38.68 -7.59
N SER A 70 11.84 38.20 -6.49
CA SER A 70 10.49 37.61 -6.47
C SER A 70 9.70 38.04 -5.24
N ASP A 71 8.40 38.22 -5.46
CA ASP A 71 7.41 38.52 -4.43
C ASP A 71 6.73 37.23 -3.96
N VAL A 72 6.28 37.20 -2.70
CA VAL A 72 5.43 36.11 -2.18
C VAL A 72 4.10 36.71 -1.77
N VAL A 73 3.04 36.25 -2.41
CA VAL A 73 1.66 36.64 -2.10
C VAL A 73 0.98 35.50 -1.36
N VAL A 74 0.33 35.81 -0.24
CA VAL A 74 -0.51 34.85 0.48
C VAL A 74 -1.92 34.95 -0.08
N VAL A 75 -2.43 33.85 -0.60
CA VAL A 75 -3.80 33.72 -1.08
C VAL A 75 -4.57 32.89 -0.05
N SER A 76 -5.47 33.52 0.69
CA SER A 76 -6.35 32.83 1.63
C SER A 76 -7.23 31.84 0.88
N GLY A 77 -7.28 30.60 1.33
CA GLY A 77 -8.16 29.59 0.74
C GLY A 77 -9.62 29.98 0.92
N GLY A 78 -10.36 30.13 -0.19
CA GLY A 78 -11.81 30.28 -0.19
C GLY A 78 -12.52 28.96 -0.51
N GLY A 79 -13.68 28.71 0.11
CA GLY A 79 -14.59 27.61 -0.23
C GLY A 79 -14.06 26.20 0.08
N LEU A 80 -14.17 25.27 -0.90
CA LEU A 80 -13.81 23.85 -0.79
C LEU A 80 -12.30 23.58 -0.59
N ARG A 81 -11.43 24.57 -0.81
CA ARG A 81 -9.97 24.42 -0.69
C ARG A 81 -9.54 24.86 0.71
N LYS A 82 -9.19 23.89 1.56
CA LYS A 82 -8.70 24.14 2.93
C LYS A 82 -7.25 24.62 2.91
N GLY A 83 -6.99 25.77 3.55
CA GLY A 83 -5.65 26.27 3.85
C GLY A 83 -5.19 27.41 2.94
N ASN A 84 -4.19 28.16 3.41
CA ASN A 84 -3.55 29.22 2.64
C ASN A 84 -2.73 28.63 1.49
N ARG A 85 -2.71 29.35 0.37
CA ARG A 85 -1.79 29.10 -0.75
C ARG A 85 -0.79 30.25 -0.83
N TYR A 86 0.40 29.94 -1.32
CA TYR A 86 1.48 30.90 -1.44
C TYR A 86 1.90 30.96 -2.89
N VAL A 87 1.83 32.15 -3.48
CA VAL A 87 2.20 32.40 -4.88
C VAL A 87 3.53 33.13 -4.88
N VAL A 88 4.56 32.50 -5.45
CA VAL A 88 5.86 33.13 -5.70
C VAL A 88 5.84 33.71 -7.11
N ARG A 89 6.12 35.01 -7.25
CA ARG A 89 5.95 35.72 -8.51
C ARG A 89 7.18 36.51 -8.95
N VAL A 90 7.50 36.45 -10.24
CA VAL A 90 8.51 37.29 -10.92
C VAL A 90 7.84 38.00 -12.09
N VAL A 91 7.67 39.32 -11.97
CA VAL A 91 6.97 40.16 -12.97
C VAL A 91 7.92 40.82 -13.97
N ARG A 92 9.00 41.46 -13.49
CA ARG A 92 9.88 42.27 -14.36
C ARG A 92 10.75 41.42 -15.27
N ASP A 93 11.37 40.36 -14.73
CA ASP A 93 12.34 39.53 -15.44
C ASP A 93 11.80 38.11 -15.72
N GLY A 94 10.47 37.98 -15.83
CA GLY A 94 9.79 36.69 -15.97
C GLY A 94 10.25 35.89 -17.20
N GLU A 95 10.43 36.55 -18.35
CA GLU A 95 10.94 35.91 -19.56
C GLU A 95 12.37 35.37 -19.39
N SER A 96 13.26 36.14 -18.75
CA SER A 96 14.65 35.74 -18.51
C SER A 96 14.70 34.50 -17.62
N LEU A 97 13.96 34.52 -16.51
CA LEU A 97 13.83 33.35 -15.64
C LEU A 97 13.21 32.15 -16.37
N ALA A 98 12.19 32.38 -17.20
CA ALA A 98 11.51 31.32 -17.96
C ALA A 98 12.47 30.61 -18.94
N ARG A 99 13.37 31.35 -19.60
CA ARG A 99 14.40 30.78 -20.47
C ARG A 99 15.46 30.03 -19.66
N GLN A 100 15.95 30.62 -18.57
CA GLN A 100 16.98 30.00 -17.72
C GLN A 100 16.51 28.70 -17.02
N THR A 101 15.21 28.59 -16.73
CA THR A 101 14.59 27.41 -16.12
C THR A 101 14.03 26.42 -17.15
N GLY A 102 14.13 26.74 -18.44
CA GLY A 102 13.64 25.89 -19.53
C GLY A 102 12.11 25.76 -19.57
N LEU A 103 11.39 26.74 -19.03
CA LEU A 103 9.95 26.90 -19.28
C LEU A 103 9.69 27.40 -20.70
N LEU A 104 10.63 28.16 -21.25
CA LEU A 104 10.69 28.56 -22.66
C LEU A 104 11.90 27.92 -23.35
N ASP A 105 11.74 27.60 -24.63
CA ASP A 105 12.86 27.22 -25.49
C ASP A 105 13.65 28.46 -25.99
N SER A 106 14.73 28.22 -26.74
CA SER A 106 15.55 29.30 -27.31
C SER A 106 14.76 30.21 -28.28
N ARG A 107 13.68 29.70 -28.88
CA ARG A 107 12.79 30.44 -29.79
C ARG A 107 11.65 31.15 -29.03
N GLY A 108 11.64 31.12 -27.69
CA GLY A 108 10.61 31.75 -26.86
C GLY A 108 9.28 30.98 -26.83
N ARG A 109 9.26 29.70 -27.24
CA ARG A 109 8.05 28.88 -27.20
C ARG A 109 7.94 28.15 -25.87
N PRO A 110 6.73 28.00 -25.30
CA PRO A 110 6.52 27.18 -24.11
C PRO A 110 6.97 25.74 -24.33
N VAL A 111 7.89 25.27 -23.49
CA VAL A 111 8.19 23.84 -23.35
C VAL A 111 6.98 23.20 -22.69
N ARG A 112 6.61 21.93 -22.99
CA ARG A 112 5.47 21.24 -22.36
C ARG A 112 5.87 20.33 -21.18
N GLY A 113 6.95 19.56 -21.36
CA GLY A 113 7.53 18.71 -20.33
C GLY A 113 8.63 19.42 -19.54
N LEU A 114 9.72 18.71 -19.29
CA LEU A 114 10.95 19.28 -18.73
C LEU A 114 12.00 19.48 -19.83
N PRO A 115 12.89 20.47 -19.69
CA PRO A 115 13.94 20.72 -20.68
C PRO A 115 14.93 19.53 -20.77
N PRO A 116 15.47 19.21 -21.96
CA PRO A 116 16.35 18.05 -22.15
C PRO A 116 17.56 18.00 -21.22
N ALA A 117 18.16 19.15 -20.89
CA ALA A 117 19.29 19.23 -19.96
C ALA A 117 18.94 18.72 -18.56
N ILE A 118 17.69 18.92 -18.11
CA ILE A 118 17.22 18.45 -16.81
C ILE A 118 16.82 16.97 -16.87
N VAL A 119 16.19 16.53 -17.97
CA VAL A 119 15.82 15.12 -18.17
C VAL A 119 17.07 14.22 -18.20
N ASN A 120 18.13 14.69 -18.87
CA ASN A 120 19.38 13.97 -19.06
C ASN A 120 20.45 14.29 -17.98
N GLY A 121 20.09 15.01 -16.92
CA GLY A 121 21.04 15.42 -15.86
C GLY A 121 21.60 14.24 -15.06
N SER A 122 22.38 14.48 -14.01
CA SER A 122 22.88 13.43 -13.09
C SER A 122 21.76 12.75 -12.27
N ASN A 123 22.09 11.70 -11.52
CA ASN A 123 21.12 11.04 -10.63
C ASN A 123 20.68 11.97 -9.49
N ASP A 124 21.57 12.84 -9.00
CA ASP A 124 21.24 13.86 -7.99
C ASP A 124 20.23 14.88 -8.55
N GLU A 125 20.38 15.26 -9.82
CA GLU A 125 19.42 16.13 -10.52
C GLU A 125 18.09 15.41 -10.76
N ALA A 126 18.09 14.10 -11.07
CA ALA A 126 16.85 13.34 -11.21
C ALA A 126 16.07 13.28 -9.88
N ALA A 127 16.76 13.14 -8.75
CA ALA A 127 16.16 13.23 -7.42
C ALA A 127 15.63 14.65 -7.13
N ALA A 128 16.35 15.68 -7.58
CA ALA A 128 15.90 17.07 -7.46
C ALA A 128 14.67 17.39 -8.30
N VAL A 129 14.55 16.82 -9.50
CA VAL A 129 13.33 16.90 -10.32
C VAL A 129 12.13 16.35 -9.55
N TRP A 130 12.29 15.16 -8.96
CA TRP A 130 11.24 14.57 -8.12
C TRP A 130 10.91 15.41 -6.90
N ARG A 131 11.92 15.95 -6.22
CA ARG A 131 11.71 16.86 -5.09
C ARG A 131 10.92 18.11 -5.50
N GLY A 132 11.30 18.78 -6.58
CA GLY A 132 10.58 19.95 -7.10
C GLY A 132 9.14 19.64 -7.49
N ALA A 133 8.92 18.54 -8.20
CA ALA A 133 7.58 18.10 -8.59
C ALA A 133 6.71 17.71 -7.37
N PHE A 134 7.30 17.05 -6.38
CA PHE A 134 6.61 16.69 -5.13
C PHE A 134 6.27 17.93 -4.29
N LEU A 135 7.17 18.90 -4.18
CA LEU A 135 6.92 20.16 -3.48
C LEU A 135 5.73 20.93 -4.10
N ALA A 136 5.61 20.95 -5.43
CA ALA A 136 4.48 21.58 -6.13
C ALA A 136 3.16 20.87 -5.82
N HIS A 137 3.02 19.61 -6.25
CA HIS A 137 1.74 18.88 -6.27
C HIS A 137 1.89 17.39 -5.90
N GLY A 138 2.90 17.08 -5.09
CA GLY A 138 3.10 15.77 -4.50
C GLY A 138 2.16 15.47 -3.35
N SER A 139 1.81 14.19 -3.22
CA SER A 139 1.06 13.65 -2.10
C SER A 139 1.58 12.26 -1.75
N LEU A 140 1.52 11.93 -0.47
CA LEU A 140 1.87 10.63 0.07
C LEU A 140 0.71 10.15 0.94
N THR A 141 0.12 9.02 0.57
CA THR A 141 -0.91 8.39 1.39
C THR A 141 -0.29 7.64 2.56
N GLU A 142 -1.04 7.56 3.66
CA GLU A 142 -0.59 6.77 4.80
C GLU A 142 -0.51 5.29 4.44
N PRO A 143 0.43 4.53 5.05
CA PRO A 143 0.49 3.10 4.81
C PRO A 143 -0.75 2.39 5.34
N GLY A 144 -1.26 1.44 4.56
CA GLY A 144 -2.46 0.68 4.91
C GLY A 144 -2.82 -0.33 3.82
N ARG A 145 -4.11 -0.44 3.50
CA ARG A 145 -4.59 -1.32 2.41
C ARG A 145 -4.03 -0.91 1.05
N SER A 146 -3.84 0.39 0.84
CA SER A 146 -3.23 0.95 -0.36
C SER A 146 -2.28 2.08 0.04
N SER A 147 -1.04 2.00 -0.43
CA SER A 147 -0.06 3.07 -0.31
C SER A 147 0.24 3.63 -1.69
N ALA A 148 0.33 4.95 -1.80
CA ALA A 148 0.71 5.61 -3.03
C ALA A 148 1.48 6.90 -2.73
N LEU A 149 2.55 7.11 -3.49
CA LEU A 149 3.15 8.42 -3.70
C LEU A 149 2.71 8.91 -5.08
N GLU A 150 2.09 10.08 -5.14
CA GLU A 150 1.54 10.64 -6.37
C GLU A 150 1.99 12.08 -6.59
N VAL A 151 2.20 12.46 -7.85
CA VAL A 151 2.40 13.85 -8.28
C VAL A 151 1.43 14.18 -9.39
N THR A 152 0.63 15.24 -9.20
CA THR A 152 -0.21 15.79 -10.27
C THR A 152 0.66 16.55 -11.27
N CYS A 153 0.47 16.28 -12.56
CA CYS A 153 1.31 16.81 -13.63
C CYS A 153 0.52 17.84 -14.47
N PRO A 154 1.19 18.86 -15.04
CA PRO A 154 0.54 19.85 -15.90
C PRO A 154 0.17 19.32 -17.30
N GLY A 155 0.60 18.10 -17.65
CA GLY A 155 0.30 17.45 -18.91
C GLY A 155 1.11 16.15 -19.09
N PRO A 156 0.85 15.40 -20.18
CA PRO A 156 1.43 14.08 -20.38
C PRO A 156 2.94 14.13 -20.62
N GLU A 157 3.47 15.17 -21.28
CA GLU A 157 4.91 15.31 -21.50
C GLU A 157 5.69 15.53 -20.20
N ALA A 158 5.11 16.28 -19.25
CA ALA A 158 5.70 16.47 -17.92
C ALA A 158 5.62 15.18 -17.08
N ALA A 159 4.52 14.43 -17.18
CA ALA A 159 4.36 13.13 -16.53
C ALA A 159 5.40 12.12 -17.05
N LEU A 160 5.60 12.04 -18.37
CA LEU A 160 6.60 11.18 -19.00
C LEU A 160 8.03 11.55 -18.57
N ALA A 161 8.35 12.85 -18.52
CA ALA A 161 9.65 13.31 -18.04
C ALA A 161 9.90 12.88 -16.59
N LEU A 162 8.90 13.02 -15.71
CA LEU A 162 9.00 12.63 -14.30
C LEU A 162 9.13 11.10 -14.12
N VAL A 163 8.40 10.30 -14.92
CA VAL A 163 8.59 8.84 -14.98
C VAL A 163 10.02 8.48 -15.43
N GLY A 164 10.55 9.19 -16.43
CA GLY A 164 11.94 9.03 -16.88
C GLY A 164 12.93 9.31 -15.76
N SER A 165 12.76 10.40 -15.00
CA SER A 165 13.58 10.72 -13.83
C SER A 165 13.50 9.64 -12.74
N ALA A 166 12.32 9.04 -12.49
CA ALA A 166 12.20 7.93 -11.54
C ALA A 166 12.95 6.68 -12.02
N ARG A 167 12.81 6.33 -13.31
CA ARG A 167 13.49 5.18 -13.89
C ARG A 167 15.00 5.26 -13.74
N ARG A 168 15.58 6.45 -13.90
CA ARG A 168 17.01 6.71 -13.69
C ARG A 168 17.48 6.52 -12.26
N LEU A 169 16.56 6.63 -11.30
CA LEU A 169 16.79 6.31 -9.89
C LEU A 169 16.53 4.84 -9.56
N HIS A 170 16.26 4.00 -10.58
CA HIS A 170 15.82 2.60 -10.45
C HIS A 170 14.47 2.45 -9.75
N ILE A 171 13.59 3.44 -9.89
CA ILE A 171 12.26 3.48 -9.26
C ILE A 171 11.19 3.32 -10.33
N LEU A 172 10.29 2.35 -10.15
CA LEU A 172 9.20 2.09 -11.08
C LEU A 172 8.00 3.01 -10.79
N ALA A 173 7.88 4.08 -11.57
CA ALA A 173 6.73 4.97 -11.56
C ALA A 173 5.84 4.75 -12.79
N LYS A 174 4.53 5.03 -12.67
CA LYS A 174 3.57 4.90 -13.77
C LYS A 174 2.83 6.21 -14.00
N ALA A 175 2.81 6.67 -15.25
CA ALA A 175 1.91 7.74 -15.68
C ALA A 175 0.47 7.19 -15.79
N ARG A 176 -0.50 8.00 -15.35
CA ARG A 176 -1.93 7.71 -15.37
C ARG A 176 -2.68 9.01 -15.65
N GLU A 177 -3.66 8.95 -16.53
CA GLU A 177 -4.64 10.01 -16.69
C GLU A 177 -5.93 9.60 -15.97
N ALA A 178 -6.49 10.50 -15.17
CA ALA A 178 -7.80 10.30 -14.57
C ALA A 178 -8.58 11.61 -14.56
N ARG A 179 -9.78 11.61 -15.14
CA ARG A 179 -10.67 12.79 -15.24
C ARG A 179 -9.97 14.00 -15.88
N GLY A 180 -9.19 13.78 -16.94
CA GLY A 180 -8.44 14.83 -17.64
C GLY A 180 -7.24 15.38 -16.87
N VAL A 181 -6.80 14.71 -15.80
CA VAL A 181 -5.63 15.11 -15.00
C VAL A 181 -4.57 14.03 -15.09
N ASP A 182 -3.40 14.40 -15.61
CA ASP A 182 -2.21 13.56 -15.62
C ASP A 182 -1.59 13.44 -14.23
N ARG A 183 -1.19 12.23 -13.87
CA ARG A 183 -0.54 11.91 -12.60
C ARG A 183 0.58 10.91 -12.82
N VAL A 184 1.61 11.01 -12.01
CA VAL A 184 2.61 9.94 -11.85
C VAL A 184 2.44 9.32 -10.48
N VAL A 185 2.34 7.99 -10.45
CA VAL A 185 2.02 7.21 -9.25
C VAL A 185 3.06 6.12 -9.02
N ILE A 186 3.47 5.95 -7.77
CA ILE A 186 4.27 4.83 -7.27
C ILE A 186 3.47 4.16 -6.16
N ARG A 187 3.24 2.85 -6.28
CA ARG A 187 2.45 2.06 -5.31
C ARG A 187 3.27 1.04 -4.53
N ASP A 188 4.40 0.63 -5.08
CA ASP A 188 5.28 -0.29 -4.38
C ASP A 188 5.92 0.40 -3.19
N GLY A 189 5.86 -0.25 -2.02
CA GLY A 189 6.24 0.40 -0.79
C GLY A 189 7.74 0.60 -0.64
N GLU A 190 8.55 -0.32 -1.17
CA GLU A 190 10.01 -0.20 -1.17
C GLU A 190 10.45 0.91 -2.14
N ALA A 191 9.79 1.00 -3.31
CA ALA A 191 10.00 2.07 -4.27
C ALA A 191 9.62 3.46 -3.69
N ILE A 192 8.55 3.55 -2.87
CA ILE A 192 8.18 4.78 -2.16
C ILE A 192 9.28 5.19 -1.18
N GLY A 193 9.71 4.27 -0.29
CA GLY A 193 10.78 4.56 0.68
C GLY A 193 12.09 4.95 0.02
N SER A 194 12.47 4.22 -1.03
CA SER A 194 13.64 4.54 -1.87
C SER A 194 13.52 5.95 -2.47
N LEU A 195 12.37 6.33 -3.02
CA LEU A 195 12.19 7.67 -3.58
C LEU A 195 12.29 8.76 -2.51
N LEU A 196 11.62 8.59 -1.37
CA LEU A 196 11.65 9.55 -0.26
C LEU A 196 13.09 9.78 0.22
N THR A 197 13.85 8.70 0.37
CA THR A 197 15.27 8.74 0.74
C THR A 197 16.08 9.50 -0.32
N ARG A 198 15.93 9.16 -1.60
CA ARG A 198 16.67 9.82 -2.70
C ARG A 198 16.33 11.30 -2.84
N MET A 199 15.08 11.70 -2.59
CA MET A 199 14.68 13.11 -2.59
C MET A 199 15.29 13.90 -1.41
N GLY A 200 15.66 13.22 -0.32
CA GLY A 200 16.22 13.81 0.89
C GLY A 200 15.23 13.93 2.07
N ALA A 201 14.13 13.16 2.06
CA ALA A 201 13.13 13.13 3.13
C ALA A 201 13.34 11.94 4.07
N ALA A 202 14.55 11.80 4.63
CA ALA A 202 14.94 10.61 5.39
C ALA A 202 14.11 10.43 6.67
N ARG A 203 13.80 11.51 7.40
CA ARG A 203 13.02 11.41 8.63
C ARG A 203 11.57 11.03 8.34
N ALA A 204 10.96 11.69 7.36
CA ALA A 204 9.59 11.36 6.96
C ALA A 204 9.49 9.95 6.36
N CYS A 205 10.55 9.48 5.68
CA CYS A 205 10.67 8.10 5.21
C CYS A 205 10.63 7.10 6.39
N GLY A 206 11.47 7.31 7.42
CA GLY A 206 11.48 6.45 8.60
C GLY A 206 10.13 6.37 9.31
N VAL A 207 9.44 7.51 9.48
CA VAL A 207 8.07 7.53 10.04
C VAL A 207 7.08 6.76 9.16
N TRP A 208 7.20 6.86 7.84
CA TRP A 208 6.32 6.13 6.91
C TRP A 208 6.59 4.62 6.95
N GLU A 209 7.86 4.21 7.01
CA GLU A 209 8.29 2.81 7.11
C GLU A 209 7.85 2.18 8.43
N GLU A 210 8.06 2.86 9.56
CA GLU A 210 7.59 2.42 10.88
C GLU A 210 6.07 2.18 10.88
N ARG A 211 5.29 3.10 10.31
CA ARG A 211 3.84 2.95 10.18
C ARG A 211 3.46 1.78 9.27
N ARG A 212 4.22 1.54 8.19
CA ARG A 212 4.01 0.42 7.27
C ARG A 212 4.25 -0.91 7.97
N GLU A 213 5.35 -1.03 8.71
CA GLU A 213 5.72 -2.23 9.44
C GLU A 213 4.66 -2.58 10.49
N HIS A 214 4.27 -1.62 11.33
CA HIS A 214 3.22 -1.82 12.32
C HIS A 214 1.90 -2.32 11.70
N LYS A 215 1.51 -1.78 10.54
CA LYS A 215 0.28 -2.21 9.84
C LYS A 215 0.43 -3.61 9.24
N GLN A 216 1.59 -3.95 8.69
CA GLN A 216 1.86 -5.29 8.16
C GLN A 216 1.84 -6.33 9.28
N ASN A 217 2.47 -6.04 10.42
CA ASN A 217 2.49 -6.93 11.58
C ASN A 217 1.09 -7.20 12.11
N ARG A 218 0.27 -6.16 12.27
CA ARG A 218 -1.14 -6.29 12.66
C ARG A 218 -1.97 -7.11 11.66
N ALA A 219 -1.78 -6.88 10.36
CA ALA A 219 -2.49 -7.61 9.32
C ALA A 219 -2.10 -9.10 9.29
N SER A 220 -0.85 -9.44 9.61
CA SER A 220 -0.40 -10.82 9.75
C SER A 220 -0.94 -11.47 11.02
N ALA A 221 -0.90 -10.79 12.16
CA ALA A 221 -1.46 -11.27 13.42
C ALA A 221 -2.98 -11.53 13.31
N ASN A 222 -3.73 -10.62 12.69
CA ASN A 222 -5.16 -10.80 12.46
C ASN A 222 -5.46 -11.98 11.53
N ARG A 223 -4.62 -12.19 10.49
CA ARG A 223 -4.78 -13.35 9.60
C ARG A 223 -4.53 -14.67 10.33
N LEU A 224 -3.53 -14.72 11.20
CA LEU A 224 -3.25 -15.89 12.02
C LEU A 224 -4.40 -16.17 12.99
N ALA A 225 -4.85 -15.16 13.74
CA ALA A 225 -5.96 -15.31 14.68
C ALA A 225 -7.25 -15.80 13.99
N ASN A 226 -7.59 -15.24 12.82
CA ASN A 226 -8.75 -15.69 12.05
C ASN A 226 -8.58 -17.12 11.52
N PHE A 227 -7.36 -17.51 11.15
CA PHE A 227 -7.07 -18.87 10.70
C PHE A 227 -7.20 -19.88 11.84
N ASP A 228 -6.71 -19.55 13.03
CA ASP A 228 -6.80 -20.39 14.22
C ASP A 228 -8.26 -20.56 14.67
N ASP A 229 -9.03 -19.47 14.71
CA ASP A 229 -10.46 -19.50 15.02
C ASP A 229 -11.25 -20.37 14.02
N ALA A 230 -11.04 -20.16 12.72
CA ALA A 230 -11.68 -20.95 11.67
C ALA A 230 -11.30 -22.44 11.74
N ASN A 231 -10.05 -22.76 12.06
CA ASN A 231 -9.61 -24.15 12.22
C ASN A 231 -10.19 -24.80 13.47
N LEU A 232 -10.25 -24.07 14.59
CA LEU A 232 -10.81 -24.57 15.84
C LEU A 232 -12.31 -24.85 15.68
N ARG A 233 -13.05 -23.93 15.06
CA ARG A 233 -14.48 -24.11 14.76
C ARG A 233 -14.73 -25.30 13.84
N ARG A 234 -14.01 -25.42 12.71
CA ARG A 234 -14.15 -26.56 11.79
C ARG A 234 -13.81 -27.89 12.46
N SER A 235 -12.76 -27.92 13.28
CA SER A 235 -12.35 -29.13 14.00
C SER A 235 -13.39 -29.54 15.05
N ALA A 236 -13.98 -28.58 15.77
CA ALA A 236 -15.04 -28.83 16.74
C ALA A 236 -16.32 -29.36 16.07
N GLN A 237 -16.76 -28.74 14.96
CA GLN A 237 -17.92 -29.22 14.19
C GLN A 237 -17.69 -30.64 13.66
N ALA A 238 -16.51 -30.91 13.08
CA ALA A 238 -16.16 -32.24 12.58
C ALA A 238 -16.11 -33.28 13.71
N ALA A 239 -15.63 -32.92 14.90
CA ALA A 239 -15.62 -33.79 16.07
C ALA A 239 -17.05 -34.14 16.54
N VAL A 240 -17.94 -33.14 16.56
CA VAL A 240 -19.36 -33.31 16.92
C VAL A 240 -20.09 -34.19 15.91
N ALA A 241 -19.91 -33.95 14.61
CA ALA A 241 -20.47 -34.79 13.54
C ALA A 241 -19.93 -36.24 13.59
N ALA A 242 -18.62 -36.41 13.79
CA ALA A 242 -18.02 -37.72 13.97
C ALA A 242 -18.59 -38.44 15.22
N GLY A 243 -18.83 -37.72 16.31
CA GLY A 243 -19.47 -38.24 17.52
C GLY A 243 -20.85 -38.83 17.23
N ALA A 244 -21.73 -38.08 16.56
CA ALA A 244 -23.08 -38.53 16.22
C ALA A 244 -23.08 -39.74 15.28
N ARG A 245 -22.19 -39.76 14.29
CA ARG A 245 -22.05 -40.90 13.37
C ARG A 245 -21.56 -42.15 14.07
N VAL A 246 -20.60 -42.02 14.99
CA VAL A 246 -20.07 -43.13 15.77
C VAL A 246 -21.11 -43.68 16.73
N GLU A 247 -21.90 -42.82 17.38
CA GLU A 247 -23.01 -43.21 18.24
C GLU A 247 -24.02 -44.08 17.48
N ARG A 248 -24.38 -43.67 16.26
CA ARG A 248 -25.23 -44.45 15.36
C ARG A 248 -24.56 -45.75 14.89
N ALA A 249 -23.27 -45.72 14.59
CA ALA A 249 -22.51 -46.90 14.16
C ALA A 249 -22.50 -48.02 15.23
N LEU A 250 -22.30 -47.64 16.49
CA LEU A 250 -22.36 -48.56 17.62
C LEU A 250 -23.76 -49.18 17.77
N HIS A 251 -24.82 -48.40 17.54
CA HIS A 251 -26.20 -48.91 17.56
C HIS A 251 -26.49 -49.90 16.42
N ILE A 252 -26.06 -49.60 15.19
CA ILE A 252 -26.28 -50.47 14.01
C ILE A 252 -25.56 -51.82 14.14
N LEU A 253 -24.33 -51.80 14.65
CA LEU A 253 -23.48 -52.97 14.74
C LEU A 253 -23.75 -53.82 16.00
N GLY A 254 -24.14 -53.18 17.12
CA GLY A 254 -24.41 -53.86 18.39
C GLY A 254 -23.22 -54.70 18.85
N ASP A 255 -23.46 -55.97 19.19
CA ASP A 255 -22.43 -56.90 19.67
C ASP A 255 -21.46 -57.39 18.58
N ALA A 256 -21.70 -57.05 17.31
CA ALA A 256 -20.84 -57.46 16.20
C ALA A 256 -19.60 -56.55 16.01
N VAL A 257 -19.43 -55.49 16.82
CA VAL A 257 -18.28 -54.58 16.73
C VAL A 257 -17.03 -55.24 17.34
N PRO A 258 -15.90 -55.32 16.62
CA PRO A 258 -14.63 -55.74 17.21
C PRO A 258 -14.20 -54.82 18.36
N ASP A 259 -13.69 -55.39 19.47
CA ASP A 259 -13.37 -54.66 20.71
C ASP A 259 -12.51 -53.41 20.49
N HIS A 260 -11.47 -53.51 19.65
CA HIS A 260 -10.58 -52.40 19.36
C HIS A 260 -11.27 -51.24 18.61
N LEU A 261 -12.32 -51.51 17.82
CA LEU A 261 -13.15 -50.49 17.17
C LEU A 261 -14.21 -49.94 18.11
N LYS A 262 -14.82 -50.82 18.93
CA LYS A 262 -15.81 -50.45 19.95
C LYS A 262 -15.21 -49.44 20.94
N TYR A 263 -14.03 -49.75 21.47
CA TYR A 263 -13.29 -48.86 22.37
C TYR A 263 -13.04 -47.46 21.77
N ALA A 264 -12.57 -47.39 20.53
CA ALA A 264 -12.34 -46.11 19.85
C ALA A 264 -13.65 -45.34 19.61
N GLY A 265 -14.75 -46.07 19.36
CA GLY A 265 -16.08 -45.49 19.20
C GLY A 265 -16.63 -44.90 20.50
N GLU A 266 -16.60 -45.68 21.57
CA GLU A 266 -17.03 -45.26 22.91
C GLU A 266 -16.23 -44.04 23.39
N LEU A 267 -14.91 -44.03 23.17
CA LEU A 267 -14.05 -42.90 23.52
C LEU A 267 -14.44 -41.61 22.76
N ARG A 268 -14.80 -41.71 21.49
CA ARG A 268 -15.28 -40.57 20.68
C ARG A 268 -16.67 -40.09 21.14
N VAL A 269 -17.56 -40.99 21.56
CA VAL A 269 -18.89 -40.63 22.08
C VAL A 269 -18.79 -39.99 23.47
N ALA A 270 -17.88 -40.48 24.32
CA ALA A 270 -17.62 -39.92 25.64
C ALA A 270 -17.01 -38.50 25.56
N HIS A 271 -16.16 -38.26 24.56
CA HIS A 271 -15.48 -36.98 24.36
C HIS A 271 -15.82 -36.34 23.01
N LYS A 272 -17.11 -35.97 22.84
CA LYS A 272 -17.65 -35.46 21.56
C LYS A 272 -16.93 -34.22 21.01
N GLN A 273 -16.37 -33.38 21.89
CA GLN A 273 -15.67 -32.14 21.53
C GLN A 273 -14.14 -32.29 21.40
N ALA A 274 -13.56 -33.42 21.82
CA ALA A 274 -12.13 -33.60 21.80
C ALA A 274 -11.61 -33.79 20.37
N SER A 275 -10.46 -33.21 20.06
CA SER A 275 -9.73 -33.47 18.82
C SER A 275 -9.28 -34.94 18.75
N LEU A 276 -8.95 -35.43 17.56
CA LEU A 276 -8.40 -36.78 17.39
C LEU A 276 -7.07 -36.98 18.14
N ASP A 277 -6.28 -35.91 18.31
CA ASP A 277 -5.03 -35.97 19.06
C ASP A 277 -5.29 -36.12 20.56
N GLU A 278 -6.25 -35.36 21.11
CA GLU A 278 -6.68 -35.48 22.49
C GLU A 278 -7.29 -36.87 22.77
N LEU A 279 -8.13 -37.40 21.87
CA LEU A 279 -8.63 -38.77 22.00
C LEU A 279 -7.50 -39.81 22.02
N GLY A 280 -6.46 -39.61 21.21
CA GLY A 280 -5.30 -40.49 21.20
C GLY A 280 -4.57 -40.51 22.54
N ARG A 281 -4.48 -39.36 23.22
CA ARG A 281 -3.87 -39.25 24.56
C ARG A 281 -4.75 -39.81 25.68
N LEU A 282 -6.07 -39.70 25.54
CA LEU A 282 -7.05 -40.25 26.49
C LEU A 282 -7.21 -41.77 26.36
N ALA A 283 -6.73 -42.36 25.27
CA ALA A 283 -6.78 -43.80 25.06
C ALA A 283 -5.80 -44.53 25.99
N GLU A 284 -6.20 -45.74 26.42
CA GLU A 284 -5.40 -46.65 27.21
C GLU A 284 -5.31 -48.01 26.50
N PRO A 285 -4.13 -48.42 25.99
CA PRO A 285 -2.88 -47.64 25.96
C PRO A 285 -2.96 -46.41 25.02
N PRO A 286 -2.12 -45.37 25.24
CA PRO A 286 -2.09 -44.19 24.40
C PRO A 286 -1.89 -44.52 22.92
N MET A 287 -2.60 -43.78 22.07
CA MET A 287 -2.63 -43.98 20.64
C MET A 287 -2.21 -42.72 19.89
N THR A 288 -1.62 -42.90 18.71
CA THR A 288 -1.42 -41.77 17.80
C THR A 288 -2.75 -41.30 17.22
N LYS A 289 -2.81 -40.02 16.85
CA LYS A 289 -3.95 -39.40 16.13
C LYS A 289 -4.42 -40.26 14.95
N ASP A 290 -3.50 -40.79 14.15
CA ASP A 290 -3.83 -41.58 12.97
C ASP A 290 -4.37 -42.98 13.32
N ALA A 291 -3.87 -43.58 14.41
CA ALA A 291 -4.33 -44.89 14.85
C ALA A 291 -5.79 -44.82 15.33
N ILE A 292 -6.16 -43.79 16.12
CA ILE A 292 -7.54 -43.61 16.56
C ILE A 292 -8.46 -43.17 15.41
N ALA A 293 -8.00 -42.27 14.55
CA ALA A 293 -8.73 -41.87 13.35
C ALA A 293 -9.01 -43.06 12.42
N GLY A 294 -8.02 -43.93 12.23
CA GLY A 294 -8.16 -45.15 11.44
C GLY A 294 -9.17 -46.13 12.03
N ARG A 295 -9.21 -46.29 13.36
CA ARG A 295 -10.21 -47.14 14.03
C ARG A 295 -11.62 -46.57 13.88
N ILE A 296 -11.82 -45.27 14.12
CA ILE A 296 -13.12 -44.61 13.94
C ILE A 296 -13.60 -44.75 12.47
N ARG A 297 -12.71 -44.54 11.49
CA ARG A 297 -13.06 -44.68 10.07
C ARG A 297 -13.51 -46.10 9.71
N ARG A 298 -12.81 -47.12 10.23
CA ARG A 298 -13.19 -48.53 10.00
C ARG A 298 -14.50 -48.89 10.67
N LEU A 299 -14.77 -48.38 11.88
CA LEU A 299 -16.05 -48.55 12.57
C LEU A 299 -17.21 -48.01 11.74
N LEU A 300 -17.09 -46.77 11.25
CA LEU A 300 -18.11 -46.14 10.40
C LEU A 300 -18.34 -46.93 9.11
N ALA A 301 -17.27 -47.31 8.40
CA ALA A 301 -17.38 -48.10 7.17
C ALA A 301 -18.05 -49.46 7.38
N MET A 302 -17.78 -50.12 8.53
CA MET A 302 -18.43 -51.38 8.89
C MET A 302 -19.93 -51.20 9.16
N ALA A 303 -20.30 -50.13 9.87
CA ALA A 303 -21.69 -49.80 10.14
C ALA A 303 -22.46 -49.41 8.87
N ASP A 304 -21.87 -48.58 8.00
CA ASP A 304 -22.48 -48.16 6.73
C ASP A 304 -22.73 -49.37 5.81
N LYS A 305 -21.79 -50.33 5.77
CA LYS A 305 -21.97 -51.58 5.02
C LYS A 305 -23.15 -52.40 5.57
N ARG A 306 -23.20 -52.59 6.90
CA ARG A 306 -24.30 -53.34 7.54
C ARG A 306 -25.65 -52.65 7.35
N ALA A 307 -25.69 -51.33 7.40
CA ALA A 307 -26.91 -50.55 7.14
C ALA A 307 -27.41 -50.76 5.72
N SER A 308 -26.51 -50.72 4.73
CA SER A 308 -26.82 -51.01 3.33
C SER A 308 -27.36 -52.43 3.13
N ASP A 309 -26.71 -53.43 3.74
CA ASP A 309 -27.13 -54.84 3.64
C ASP A 309 -28.53 -55.08 4.25
N GLN A 310 -28.92 -54.27 5.24
CA GLN A 310 -30.21 -54.33 5.94
C GLN A 310 -31.27 -53.37 5.37
N GLY A 311 -30.93 -52.53 4.38
CA GLY A 311 -31.84 -51.54 3.82
C GLY A 311 -32.24 -50.42 4.79
N ILE A 312 -31.43 -50.13 5.81
CA ILE A 312 -31.67 -49.05 6.78
C ILE A 312 -30.74 -47.83 6.49
N PRO A 313 -31.09 -46.61 6.95
CA PRO A 313 -30.23 -45.44 6.75
C PRO A 313 -28.86 -45.57 7.44
N GLY A 314 -27.81 -45.10 6.76
CA GLY A 314 -26.41 -45.16 7.18
C GLY A 314 -26.06 -44.28 8.40
N THR A 315 -24.78 -44.22 8.75
CA THR A 315 -24.29 -43.48 9.94
C THR A 315 -24.50 -41.97 9.87
N ASP A 316 -24.66 -41.44 8.67
CA ASP A 316 -24.90 -40.03 8.35
C ASP A 316 -26.31 -39.54 8.67
N ALA A 317 -27.29 -40.43 8.80
CA ALA A 317 -28.70 -40.06 9.03
C ALA A 317 -28.97 -39.29 10.33
N ASN A 318 -28.04 -39.29 11.29
CA ASN A 318 -28.16 -38.53 12.55
C ASN A 318 -27.36 -37.22 12.54
N VAL A 319 -26.70 -36.86 11.43
CA VAL A 319 -25.97 -35.60 11.32
C VAL A 319 -26.93 -34.52 10.84
N THR A 320 -27.17 -33.50 11.67
CA THR A 320 -28.03 -32.38 11.28
C THR A 320 -27.29 -31.43 10.31
N ALA A 321 -28.03 -30.66 9.52
CA ALA A 321 -27.45 -29.67 8.61
C ALA A 321 -26.59 -28.62 9.36
N GLU A 322 -27.00 -28.23 10.57
CA GLU A 322 -26.25 -27.33 11.46
C GLU A 322 -24.88 -27.88 11.89
N MET A 323 -24.69 -29.21 11.85
CA MET A 323 -23.41 -29.87 12.14
C MET A 323 -22.50 -29.95 10.91
N LEU A 324 -22.99 -29.56 9.72
CA LEU A 324 -22.31 -29.64 8.43
C LEU A 324 -21.99 -28.26 7.83
N ASP A 325 -22.58 -27.16 8.33
CA ASP A 325 -22.46 -25.84 7.71
C ASP A 325 -21.07 -25.16 7.91
N GLU A 326 -20.53 -24.67 6.78
CA GLU A 326 -19.35 -23.80 6.62
C GLU A 326 -19.67 -22.31 6.92
#